data_AF-A0A966IVA9-F1
#
_entry.id   AF-A0A966IVA9-F1
#
_cell.length_a   1.000
_cell.length_b   1.000
_cell.length_c   1.000
_cell.angle_alpha   90.00
_cell.angle_beta   90.00
_cell.angle_gamma   90.00
#
_symmetry.space_group_name_H-M   'P 1'
#
loop_
_entity.id
_entity.type
_entity.pdbx_description
1 polymer ?
#
loop_
_entity_poly.entity_id
_entity_poly.type
_entity_poly.pdbx_seq_one_letter_code
_entity_poly.pdbx_strand_id
1 'polypeptide(L)'
;APELRRSGPTIGWVSAAYRSCALYTLNPDWLAALDVPVLAFIAGDERVVFAPSTHSSLAQIKNIDTVVFDGARHELTRELPEVTDALWNRVDRFLARLDAGYEVEGL
;
A
#
# COMPACT_ATOMS: atom_id res chain seq x y z
N ALA A 1 0.67 24.67 7.87
CA ALA A 1 2.07 25.01 8.16
C ALA A 1 3.01 24.50 7.04
N PRO A 2 3.13 25.18 5.89
CA PRO A 2 4.22 24.95 4.92
C PRO A 2 5.63 25.06 5.55
N GLU A 3 5.76 25.75 6.68
CA GLU A 3 6.95 25.89 7.52
C GLU A 3 7.39 24.59 8.24
N LEU A 4 6.56 23.54 8.25
CA LEU A 4 6.96 22.21 8.77
C LEU A 4 7.70 21.35 7.74
N ARG A 5 7.90 21.82 6.50
CA ARG A 5 8.77 21.14 5.51
C ARG A 5 10.24 21.31 5.91
N ARG A 6 10.79 20.29 6.55
CA ARG A 6 12.17 20.32 7.07
C ARG A 6 13.26 20.33 5.98
N SER A 7 12.97 19.80 4.79
CA SER A 7 13.75 19.98 3.55
C SER A 7 13.07 19.20 2.41
N GLY A 8 13.26 19.64 1.15
CA GLY A 8 12.84 18.86 -0.02
C GLY A 8 13.83 17.74 -0.35
N PRO A 9 13.45 16.75 -1.18
CA PRO A 9 14.37 15.70 -1.61
C PRO A 9 15.52 16.29 -2.44
N THR A 10 16.72 15.71 -2.32
CA THR A 10 17.84 16.06 -3.19
C THR A 10 17.63 15.50 -4.60
N ILE A 11 18.31 16.07 -5.61
CA ILE A 11 18.24 15.55 -6.99
C ILE A 11 18.66 14.08 -7.05
N GLY A 12 19.72 13.71 -6.32
CA GLY A 12 20.19 12.33 -6.24
C GLY A 12 19.13 11.39 -5.66
N TRP A 13 18.41 11.84 -4.63
CA TRP A 13 17.31 11.08 -4.04
C TRP A 13 16.15 10.90 -5.04
N VAL A 14 15.74 11.96 -5.74
CA VAL A 14 14.66 11.90 -6.74
C VAL A 14 15.03 10.94 -7.88
N SER A 15 16.28 11.00 -8.37
CA SER A 15 16.79 10.09 -9.39
C SER A 15 16.75 8.62 -8.92
N ALA A 16 17.22 8.35 -7.70
CA ALA A 16 17.18 7.02 -7.11
C ALA A 16 15.74 6.50 -6.91
N ALA A 17 14.82 7.37 -6.48
CA ALA A 17 13.41 7.03 -6.31
C ALA A 17 12.78 6.60 -7.64
N TYR A 18 12.95 7.37 -8.72
CA TYR A 18 12.42 6.99 -10.03
C TYR A 18 13.04 5.72 -10.59
N ARG A 19 14.34 5.51 -10.39
CA ARG A 19 15.01 4.25 -10.78
C ARG A 19 14.42 3.07 -10.02
N SER A 20 14.18 3.22 -8.71
CA SER A 20 13.53 2.21 -7.89
C SER A 20 12.12 1.89 -8.40
N CYS A 21 11.30 2.92 -8.67
CA CYS A 21 9.96 2.74 -9.23
C CYS A 21 9.99 1.97 -10.54
N ALA A 22 10.88 2.32 -11.47
CA ALA A 22 11.02 1.66 -12.77
C ALA A 22 11.42 0.18 -12.65
N LEU A 23 12.29 -0.15 -11.69
CA LEU A 23 12.71 -1.54 -11.46
C LEU A 23 11.61 -2.39 -10.80
N TYR A 24 10.79 -1.79 -9.94
CA TYR A 24 9.88 -2.50 -9.05
C TYR A 24 8.41 -2.12 -9.24
N THR A 25 7.96 -0.98 -8.71
CA THR A 25 6.52 -0.65 -8.59
C THR A 25 5.83 -0.32 -9.91
N LEU A 26 6.60 -0.02 -10.97
CA LEU A 26 6.13 0.14 -12.35
C LEU A 26 6.39 -1.11 -13.21
N ASN A 27 7.04 -2.14 -12.66
CA ASN A 27 7.39 -3.36 -13.36
C ASN A 27 6.35 -4.47 -13.07
N PRO A 28 5.47 -4.82 -14.02
CA PRO A 28 4.45 -5.84 -13.80
C PRO A 28 5.05 -7.22 -13.53
N ASP A 29 6.19 -7.58 -14.13
CA ASP A 29 6.84 -8.88 -13.92
C ASP A 29 7.37 -8.99 -12.49
N TRP A 30 7.92 -7.90 -11.94
CA TRP A 30 8.37 -7.87 -10.56
C TRP A 30 7.21 -7.99 -9.57
N LEU A 31 6.11 -7.26 -9.81
CA LEU A 31 4.89 -7.33 -8.99
C LEU A 31 4.25 -8.71 -9.03
N ALA A 32 4.22 -9.35 -10.21
CA ALA A 32 3.69 -10.70 -10.40
C ALA A 32 4.58 -11.81 -9.80
N ALA A 33 5.85 -11.49 -9.53
CA ALA A 33 6.80 -12.39 -8.89
C ALA A 33 6.75 -12.35 -7.35
N LEU A 34 5.99 -11.43 -6.75
CA LEU A 34 5.77 -11.42 -5.30
C LEU A 34 5.08 -12.71 -4.86
N ASP A 35 5.74 -13.44 -3.95
CA ASP A 35 5.32 -14.71 -3.39
C ASP A 35 4.77 -14.60 -1.96
N VAL A 36 4.81 -13.40 -1.38
CA VAL A 36 4.26 -13.10 -0.05
C VAL A 36 2.80 -12.64 -0.13
N PRO A 37 1.97 -12.92 0.89
CA PRO A 37 0.65 -12.33 1.02
C PRO A 37 0.72 -10.80 1.16
N VAL A 38 -0.12 -10.08 0.44
CA VAL A 38 -0.19 -8.61 0.45
C VAL A 38 -1.58 -8.15 0.88
N LEU A 39 -1.64 -7.17 1.79
CA LEU A 39 -2.86 -6.41 2.08
C LEU A 39 -2.66 -4.97 1.59
N ALA A 40 -3.54 -4.51 0.71
CA ALA A 40 -3.50 -3.15 0.18
C ALA A 40 -4.76 -2.37 0.53
N PHE A 41 -4.56 -1.14 1.02
CA PHE A 41 -5.63 -0.19 1.31
C PHE A 41 -5.64 0.94 0.29
N ILE A 42 -6.83 1.29 -0.20
CA ILE A 42 -7.04 2.30 -1.24
C ILE A 42 -8.01 3.35 -0.70
N ALA A 43 -7.62 4.62 -0.80
CA ALA A 43 -8.49 5.76 -0.52
C ALA A 43 -9.43 6.00 -1.72
N GLY A 44 -10.75 6.07 -1.47
CA GLY A 44 -11.76 6.26 -2.52
C GLY A 44 -11.83 7.71 -3.05
N ASP A 45 -11.55 8.71 -2.20
CA ASP A 45 -11.39 10.13 -2.58
C ASP A 45 -9.89 10.49 -2.64
N GLU A 46 -9.12 9.72 -3.42
CA GLU A 46 -7.69 9.93 -3.61
C GLU A 46 -7.40 11.17 -4.49
N ARG A 47 -6.54 12.07 -3.99
CA ARG A 47 -6.28 13.39 -4.61
C ARG A 47 -4.80 13.78 -4.67
N VAL A 48 -3.91 12.94 -4.13
CA VAL A 48 -2.46 13.14 -4.03
C VAL A 48 -1.73 12.29 -5.06
N VAL A 49 -2.10 11.00 -5.17
CA VAL A 49 -1.52 10.08 -6.15
C VAL A 49 -2.50 9.76 -7.28
N PHE A 50 -1.98 9.31 -8.42
CA PHE A 50 -2.81 8.97 -9.56
C PHE A 50 -3.45 7.59 -9.36
N ALA A 51 -4.70 7.57 -8.89
CA ALA A 51 -5.41 6.33 -8.54
C ALA A 51 -5.38 5.23 -9.63
N PRO A 52 -5.51 5.52 -10.94
CA PRO A 52 -5.40 4.49 -11.97
C PRO A 52 -4.06 3.74 -11.96
N SER A 53 -2.95 4.40 -11.61
CA SER A 53 -1.66 3.72 -11.45
C SER A 53 -1.69 2.71 -10.33
N THR A 54 -2.24 3.08 -9.16
CA THR A 54 -2.43 2.14 -8.03
C THR A 54 -3.25 0.93 -8.47
N HIS A 55 -4.40 1.14 -9.12
CA HIS A 55 -5.24 0.03 -9.59
C HIS A 55 -4.50 -0.87 -10.58
N SER A 56 -3.78 -0.29 -11.55
CA SER A 56 -3.03 -1.06 -12.54
C SER A 56 -1.89 -1.89 -11.94
N SER A 57 -1.17 -1.34 -10.95
CA SER A 57 -0.08 -2.02 -10.26
C SER A 57 -0.59 -3.15 -9.36
N LEU A 58 -1.62 -2.88 -8.54
CA LEU A 58 -2.16 -3.89 -7.62
C LEU A 58 -2.78 -5.08 -8.36
N ALA A 59 -3.33 -4.87 -9.56
CA ALA A 59 -3.86 -5.93 -10.40
C ALA A 59 -2.79 -6.94 -10.89
N GLN A 60 -1.49 -6.62 -10.80
CA GLN A 60 -0.41 -7.53 -11.17
C GLN A 60 0.00 -8.47 -10.03
N ILE A 61 -0.38 -8.16 -8.78
CA ILE A 61 0.01 -8.94 -7.60
C ILE A 61 -0.94 -10.14 -7.45
N LYS A 62 -0.41 -11.35 -7.32
CA LYS A 62 -1.22 -12.58 -7.29
C LYS A 62 -1.92 -12.84 -5.96
N ASN A 63 -1.19 -12.70 -4.85
CA ASN A 63 -1.67 -13.01 -3.50
C ASN A 63 -1.99 -11.72 -2.76
N ILE A 64 -3.04 -11.02 -3.19
CA ILE A 64 -3.41 -9.70 -2.67
C ILE A 64 -4.85 -9.63 -2.18
N ASP A 65 -5.03 -9.10 -0.98
CA ASP A 65 -6.31 -8.60 -0.48
C ASP A 65 -6.36 -7.09 -0.68
N THR A 66 -7.39 -6.59 -1.38
CA THR A 66 -7.59 -5.15 -1.58
C THR A 66 -8.82 -4.66 -0.82
N VAL A 67 -8.69 -3.50 -0.18
CA VAL A 67 -9.79 -2.85 0.53
C VAL A 67 -9.84 -1.39 0.09
N VAL A 68 -11.01 -0.97 -0.39
CA VAL A 68 -11.29 0.42 -0.74
C VAL A 68 -12.10 1.06 0.39
N PHE A 69 -11.64 2.21 0.88
CA PHE A 69 -12.38 3.05 1.80
C PHE A 69 -13.05 4.16 1.01
N ASP A 70 -14.33 3.98 0.70
CA ASP A 70 -15.10 4.96 -0.07
C ASP A 70 -15.14 6.32 0.65
N GLY A 71 -14.98 7.40 -0.11
CA GLY A 71 -14.91 8.77 0.41
C GLY A 71 -13.68 9.12 1.27
N ALA A 72 -12.86 8.16 1.68
CA ALA A 72 -11.66 8.41 2.48
C ALA A 72 -10.55 9.04 1.65
N ARG A 73 -9.72 9.89 2.29
CA ARG A 73 -8.59 10.59 1.64
C ARG A 73 -7.24 9.87 1.84
N HIS A 74 -6.23 10.38 1.15
CA HIS A 74 -4.89 9.80 1.01
C HIS A 74 -4.24 9.25 2.30
N GLU A 75 -4.31 9.99 3.41
CA GLU A 75 -3.68 9.58 4.66
C GLU A 75 -4.60 8.68 5.50
N LEU A 76 -4.86 7.45 5.04
CA LEU A 76 -5.80 6.51 5.69
C LEU A 76 -5.50 6.21 7.18
N THR A 77 -4.24 6.31 7.61
CA THR A 77 -3.83 6.13 9.01
C THR A 77 -4.03 7.38 9.88
N ARG A 78 -4.44 8.49 9.27
CA ARG A 78 -4.78 9.77 9.90
C ARG A 78 -6.15 10.30 9.45
N GLU A 79 -6.99 9.41 8.95
CA GLU A 79 -8.37 9.71 8.57
C GLU A 79 -9.28 9.77 9.80
N LEU A 80 -10.59 9.87 9.59
CA LEU A 80 -11.62 9.81 10.61
C LEU A 80 -11.54 8.48 11.39
N PRO A 81 -11.95 8.49 12.68
CA PRO A 81 -11.85 7.32 13.55
C PRO A 81 -12.45 6.05 12.94
N GLU A 82 -13.59 6.14 12.27
CA GLU A 82 -14.26 5.02 11.63
C GLU A 82 -13.40 4.35 10.53
N VAL A 83 -12.62 5.13 9.78
CA VAL A 83 -11.72 4.62 8.75
C VAL A 83 -10.49 4.01 9.40
N THR A 84 -9.89 4.68 10.38
CA THR A 84 -8.69 4.17 11.06
C THR A 84 -8.98 2.89 11.84
N ASP A 85 -10.11 2.82 12.55
CA ASP A 85 -10.54 1.62 13.27
C ASP A 85 -10.81 0.47 12.31
N ALA A 86 -11.50 0.75 11.21
CA ALA A 86 -11.78 -0.24 10.19
C ALA A 86 -10.49 -0.76 9.51
N LEU A 87 -9.50 0.10 9.29
CA LEU A 87 -8.17 -0.24 8.77
C LEU A 87 -7.42 -1.15 9.74
N TRP A 88 -7.27 -0.77 11.00
CA TRP A 88 -6.52 -1.57 11.98
C TRP A 88 -7.17 -2.93 12.23
N ASN A 89 -8.50 -3.00 12.32
CA ASN A 89 -9.21 -4.28 12.39
C ASN A 89 -8.94 -5.20 11.20
N ARG A 90 -8.67 -4.66 10.01
CA ARG A 90 -8.32 -5.45 8.81
C ARG A 90 -6.88 -5.93 8.86
N VAL A 91 -5.96 -5.11 9.36
CA VAL A 91 -4.57 -5.50 9.63
C VAL A 91 -4.55 -6.66 10.63
N ASP A 92 -5.25 -6.53 11.76
CA ASP A 92 -5.28 -7.57 12.80
C ASP A 92 -5.80 -8.91 12.26
N ARG A 93 -6.90 -8.88 11.49
CA ARG A 93 -7.44 -10.10 10.86
C ARG A 93 -6.50 -10.71 9.82
N PHE A 94 -5.83 -9.86 9.04
CA PHE A 94 -4.87 -10.32 8.05
C PHE A 94 -3.70 -11.03 8.71
N LEU A 95 -3.11 -10.44 9.76
CA LEU A 95 -2.01 -11.03 10.52
C LEU A 95 -2.43 -12.33 11.22
N ALA A 96 -3.57 -12.33 11.91
CA ALA A 96 -4.07 -13.54 12.59
C ALA A 96 -4.28 -14.72 11.62
N ARG A 97 -4.74 -14.45 10.39
CA ARG A 97 -4.88 -15.48 9.34
C ARG A 97 -3.51 -16.00 8.88
N LEU A 98 -2.50 -15.15 8.79
CA LEU A 98 -1.15 -15.57 8.43
C LEU A 98 -0.51 -16.42 9.52
N ASP A 99 -0.63 -16.01 10.79
CA ASP A 99 -0.12 -16.78 11.94
C ASP A 99 -0.75 -18.18 12.00
N ALA A 100 -2.07 -18.27 11.82
CA ALA A 100 -2.76 -19.55 11.74
C ALA A 100 -2.32 -20.41 10.54
N GLY A 101 -1.92 -19.79 9.42
CA GLY A 101 -1.36 -20.49 8.26
C GLY A 101 0.04 -21.04 8.54
N TYR A 102 0.89 -20.26 9.23
CA TYR A 102 2.23 -20.69 9.63
C TYR A 102 2.22 -21.86 10.62
N GLU A 103 1.25 -21.90 11.54
CA GLU A 103 1.10 -23.03 12.48
C GLU A 103 0.71 -24.35 11.78
N VAL A 104 0.01 -24.27 10.63
CA VAL A 104 -0.41 -25.45 9.86
C VAL A 104 0.70 -25.97 8.93
N GLU A 105 1.53 -25.10 8.36
CA GLU A 105 2.67 -25.50 7.50
C GLU A 105 3.92 -25.95 8.29
N GLY A 106 3.99 -25.62 9.59
CA GLY A 106 5.09 -25.98 10.50
C GLY A 106 4.95 -27.33 11.21
N LEU A 107 3.96 -28.16 10.86
CA LEU A 107 3.72 -29.51 11.39
C LEU A 107 3.99 -30.61 10.36
#